data_AF-A0A1T5EV21-F1
#
_entry.id   AF-A0A1T5EV21-F1
#
_cell.length_a   1.000
_cell.length_b   1.000
_cell.length_c   1.000
_cell.angle_alpha   90.00
_cell.angle_beta   90.00
_cell.angle_gamma   90.00
#
_symmetry.space_group_name_H-M   'P 1'
#
loop_
_entity.id
_entity.type
_entity.pdbx_description
1 polymer ?
#
loop_
_entity_poly.entity_id
_entity_poly.type
_entity_poly.pdbx_seq_one_letter_code
_entity_poly.pdbx_strand_id
1 'polypeptide(L)'
;MKTNHFKKAICTLMVCAACVSLPAQTLHPRLIVRADDMGSFQSSNLACMEGYKNGIQTSIEVMAVAPWFPEAAKLLKENPGIDVGLHLTITSEWDNIKWRPLTHCPSLTDSNGYFLPMMFPNPNYPGLSIKESKWTLAEIEQEFRAQIELALKNIPHISHLSGHMLSNAFDPEVQKLTERLAAEYNLPINLTDTGYGSKVEYVRYDGPSQTSAEKEESFIRMLHKLEAGKSYLFVDHPALDDAEMKAVHHIGYEQVAADRQGVTNLFTSDKVKQAIRDKGIQLISYNELTKALPRSTPEAEKVNPKGITNYLKAVKESGQDLHSVMVLRHGKVVAEHWLGDNAANKNHILNSVSKTFTATAIGFAVAENRIKVTDKVISFFPDDLPAEISPNLAEMEIRHLLTMSCGHDTDPTSDIRKENQSWERKFLATPVEHKPGTKFVYNSVGTYMLSAIIQKVTGQKVLDYLYPRLFRPLGITGAEWQSSPTNINAGGWGLYIKTEDMAKMGQFLLQKGKWNGKQLLPESWFDEATKSHIAQPPVWFPANGKVKESDWTQGYGYQVWRCRNNAFRADGANGQFIIVIPEKDAVIVTTANIGDMQAEINLIWKHLLPALR
;
A
#
# COMPACT_ATOMS: atom_id res chain seq x y z
N MET A 1 -39.30 2.19 75.95
CA MET A 1 -38.55 3.27 75.26
C MET A 1 -37.64 2.63 74.21
N LYS A 2 -37.79 3.05 72.95
CA LYS A 2 -37.08 2.55 71.77
C LYS A 2 -35.72 3.24 71.63
N THR A 3 -34.70 2.53 71.12
CA THR A 3 -33.56 3.03 70.29
C THR A 3 -32.63 1.84 69.97
N ASN A 4 -32.85 1.17 68.84
CA ASN A 4 -32.12 1.25 67.56
C ASN A 4 -30.66 0.74 67.56
N HIS A 5 -30.53 -0.49 67.05
CA HIS A 5 -29.30 -1.11 66.57
C HIS A 5 -28.99 -0.67 65.13
N PHE A 6 -27.75 -0.25 64.86
CA PHE A 6 -27.15 -0.33 63.52
C PHE A 6 -25.67 -0.70 63.67
N LYS A 7 -25.34 -1.97 63.41
CA LYS A 7 -23.97 -2.44 63.22
C LYS A 7 -23.60 -2.23 61.74
N LYS A 8 -22.54 -1.46 61.48
CA LYS A 8 -21.92 -1.35 60.15
C LYS A 8 -21.22 -2.68 59.81
N ALA A 9 -21.70 -3.36 58.77
CA ALA A 9 -21.02 -4.48 58.16
C ALA A 9 -19.93 -3.97 57.20
N ILE A 10 -18.69 -4.40 57.42
CA ILE A 10 -17.57 -4.21 56.50
C ILE A 10 -17.70 -5.31 55.43
N CYS A 11 -18.13 -4.94 54.22
CA CYS A 11 -18.03 -5.81 53.05
C CYS A 11 -16.62 -5.70 52.48
N THR A 12 -15.80 -6.72 52.69
CA THR A 12 -14.54 -6.92 51.97
C THR A 12 -14.86 -7.36 50.54
N LEU A 13 -14.86 -6.43 49.59
CA LEU A 13 -14.86 -6.76 48.16
C LEU A 13 -13.49 -7.34 47.80
N MET A 14 -13.40 -8.66 47.66
CA MET A 14 -12.31 -9.29 46.91
C MET A 14 -12.45 -8.90 45.44
N VAL A 15 -11.66 -7.92 45.01
CA VAL A 15 -11.42 -7.69 43.59
C VAL A 15 -10.53 -8.83 43.10
N CYS A 16 -11.13 -9.86 42.51
CA CYS A 16 -10.39 -10.81 41.68
C CYS A 16 -9.74 -10.02 40.55
N ALA A 17 -8.43 -9.85 40.62
CA ALA A 17 -7.62 -9.39 39.50
C ALA A 17 -7.72 -10.45 38.40
N ALA A 18 -8.68 -10.29 37.49
CA ALA A 18 -8.69 -11.03 36.24
C ALA A 18 -7.40 -10.66 35.50
N CYS A 19 -6.44 -11.59 35.50
CA CYS A 19 -5.33 -11.54 34.57
C CYS A 19 -5.94 -11.62 33.17
N VAL A 20 -6.05 -10.47 32.51
CA VAL A 20 -6.27 -10.42 31.07
C VAL A 20 -4.98 -10.97 30.47
N SER A 21 -4.93 -12.27 30.24
CA SER A 21 -3.95 -12.86 29.35
C SER A 21 -4.13 -12.18 28.00
N LEU A 22 -3.06 -11.56 27.49
CA LEU A 22 -3.02 -11.18 26.09
C LEU A 22 -3.31 -12.45 25.29
N PRO A 23 -4.33 -12.49 24.42
CA PRO A 23 -4.47 -13.61 23.52
C PRO A 23 -3.17 -13.67 22.71
N ALA A 24 -2.50 -14.82 22.76
CA ALA A 24 -1.53 -15.16 21.74
C ALA A 24 -2.19 -14.90 20.37
N GLN A 25 -1.46 -14.28 19.44
CA GLN A 25 -1.98 -13.92 18.11
C GLN A 25 -2.73 -15.12 17.54
N THR A 26 -4.07 -15.03 17.47
CA THR A 26 -4.90 -16.15 17.04
C THR A 26 -4.57 -16.45 15.59
N LEU A 27 -4.06 -17.65 15.32
CA LEU A 27 -3.72 -18.06 13.98
C LEU A 27 -5.00 -18.40 13.23
N HIS A 28 -5.40 -17.56 12.29
CA HIS A 28 -6.53 -17.79 11.41
C HIS A 28 -6.09 -18.54 10.14
N PRO A 29 -6.93 -19.41 9.54
CA PRO A 29 -6.72 -19.83 8.16
C PRO A 29 -6.77 -18.59 7.25
N ARG A 30 -5.84 -18.48 6.31
CA ARG A 30 -5.77 -17.36 5.37
C ARG A 30 -6.09 -17.83 3.96
N LEU A 31 -6.90 -17.09 3.22
CA LEU A 31 -7.33 -17.49 1.88
C LEU A 31 -7.18 -16.32 0.90
N ILE A 32 -6.49 -16.58 -0.22
CA ILE A 32 -6.54 -15.76 -1.43
C ILE A 32 -7.62 -16.35 -2.34
N VAL A 33 -8.55 -15.51 -2.76
CA VAL A 33 -9.55 -15.82 -3.80
C VAL A 33 -9.20 -14.98 -5.03
N ARG A 34 -8.70 -15.66 -6.06
CA ARG A 34 -8.18 -15.05 -7.28
C ARG A 34 -9.14 -15.27 -8.43
N ALA A 35 -9.43 -14.19 -9.15
CA ALA A 35 -10.12 -14.24 -10.43
C ALA A 35 -9.11 -14.11 -11.57
N ASP A 36 -9.14 -15.05 -12.50
CA ASP A 36 -8.32 -15.02 -13.71
C ASP A 36 -9.08 -14.42 -14.90
N ASP A 37 -8.34 -14.10 -15.96
CA ASP A 37 -8.81 -13.64 -17.27
C ASP A 37 -9.42 -12.24 -17.34
N MET A 38 -9.14 -11.33 -16.40
CA MET A 38 -9.55 -9.92 -16.60
C MET A 38 -8.83 -9.35 -17.83
N GLY A 39 -9.56 -8.65 -18.69
CA GLY A 39 -9.08 -8.12 -19.97
C GLY A 39 -9.39 -9.02 -21.18
N SER A 40 -9.80 -10.27 -20.96
CA SER A 40 -10.21 -11.18 -22.06
C SER A 40 -11.54 -10.75 -22.70
N PHE A 41 -12.54 -10.47 -21.87
CA PHE A 41 -13.92 -10.15 -22.25
C PHE A 41 -14.47 -9.04 -21.37
N GLN A 42 -15.44 -8.26 -21.87
CA GLN A 42 -16.16 -7.29 -21.03
C GLN A 42 -16.90 -8.01 -19.92
N SER A 43 -17.55 -9.15 -20.21
CA SER A 43 -18.24 -9.96 -19.21
C SER A 43 -17.32 -10.36 -18.06
N SER A 44 -16.07 -10.76 -18.37
CA SER A 44 -15.06 -11.10 -17.36
C SER A 44 -14.60 -9.88 -16.57
N ASN A 45 -14.40 -8.72 -17.23
CA ASN A 45 -14.08 -7.47 -16.52
C ASN A 45 -15.14 -7.09 -15.49
N LEU A 46 -16.42 -7.09 -15.91
CA LEU A 46 -17.53 -6.72 -15.04
C LEU A 46 -17.70 -7.71 -13.89
N ALA A 47 -17.59 -9.02 -14.16
CA ALA A 47 -17.70 -10.04 -13.14
C ALA A 47 -16.54 -10.01 -12.11
N CYS A 48 -15.31 -9.75 -12.56
CA CYS A 48 -14.17 -9.53 -11.67
C CYS A 48 -14.40 -8.33 -10.74
N MET A 49 -14.94 -7.23 -11.28
CA MET A 49 -15.26 -6.05 -10.47
C MET A 49 -16.39 -6.30 -9.48
N GLU A 50 -17.41 -7.07 -9.87
CA GLU A 50 -18.51 -7.48 -9.01
C GLU A 50 -18.02 -8.38 -7.86
N GLY A 51 -17.18 -9.38 -8.18
CA GLY A 51 -16.55 -10.24 -7.19
C GLY A 51 -15.67 -9.49 -6.18
N TYR A 52 -15.00 -8.42 -6.61
CA TYR A 52 -14.23 -7.56 -5.71
C TYR A 52 -15.11 -6.64 -4.86
N LYS A 53 -16.04 -5.90 -5.48
CA LYS A 53 -16.83 -4.87 -4.78
C LYS A 53 -17.87 -5.47 -3.85
N ASN A 54 -18.49 -6.56 -4.28
CA ASN A 54 -19.66 -7.14 -3.62
C ASN A 54 -19.42 -8.59 -3.18
N GLY A 55 -18.21 -9.13 -3.34
CA GLY A 55 -17.90 -10.53 -3.10
C GLY A 55 -16.74 -10.79 -2.15
N ILE A 56 -16.10 -11.95 -2.32
CA ILE A 56 -14.99 -12.46 -1.50
C ILE A 56 -13.64 -12.37 -2.19
N GLN A 57 -13.61 -11.85 -3.42
CA GLN A 57 -12.42 -11.83 -4.26
C GLN A 57 -11.38 -10.88 -3.69
N THR A 58 -10.13 -11.30 -3.68
CA THR A 58 -9.00 -10.56 -3.09
C THR A 58 -7.88 -10.28 -4.07
N SER A 59 -7.82 -11.00 -5.19
CA SER A 59 -6.86 -10.76 -6.28
C SER A 59 -7.54 -10.90 -7.66
N ILE A 60 -7.05 -10.13 -8.63
CA ILE A 60 -7.45 -10.20 -10.04
C ILE A 60 -6.21 -10.33 -10.91
N GLU A 61 -6.20 -11.30 -11.83
CA GLU A 61 -5.14 -11.46 -12.82
C GLU A 61 -5.58 -10.85 -14.15
N VAL A 62 -4.83 -9.84 -14.61
CA VAL A 62 -5.12 -9.12 -15.85
C VAL A 62 -4.25 -9.60 -17.01
N MET A 63 -4.85 -9.81 -18.18
CA MET A 63 -4.18 -10.19 -19.42
C MET A 63 -3.94 -8.96 -20.29
N ALA A 64 -2.68 -8.53 -20.40
CA ALA A 64 -2.32 -7.29 -21.12
C ALA A 64 -2.50 -7.37 -22.65
N VAL A 65 -2.49 -8.59 -23.21
CA VAL A 65 -2.59 -8.84 -24.66
C VAL A 65 -4.03 -8.90 -25.17
N ALA A 66 -4.99 -9.02 -24.25
CA ALA A 66 -6.34 -9.39 -24.60
C ALA A 66 -7.22 -8.18 -24.99
N PRO A 67 -8.29 -8.37 -25.79
CA PRO A 67 -8.99 -7.27 -26.46
C PRO A 67 -9.63 -6.23 -25.53
N TRP A 68 -10.04 -6.66 -24.33
CA TRP A 68 -10.70 -5.82 -23.33
C TRP A 68 -9.75 -5.28 -22.25
N PHE A 69 -8.43 -5.40 -22.45
CA PHE A 69 -7.42 -4.81 -21.57
C PHE A 69 -7.60 -3.29 -21.35
N PRO A 70 -7.95 -2.46 -22.36
CA PRO A 70 -8.12 -1.01 -22.12
C PRO A 70 -9.22 -0.68 -21.09
N GLU A 71 -10.33 -1.42 -21.10
CA GLU A 71 -11.39 -1.28 -20.10
C GLU A 71 -10.92 -1.80 -18.74
N ALA A 72 -10.28 -2.98 -18.72
CA ALA A 72 -9.73 -3.56 -17.49
C ALA A 72 -8.76 -2.59 -16.80
N ALA A 73 -7.84 -2.01 -17.55
CA ALA A 73 -6.87 -1.04 -17.04
C ALA A 73 -7.54 0.21 -16.46
N LYS A 74 -8.60 0.71 -17.10
CA LYS A 74 -9.39 1.83 -16.57
C LYS A 74 -10.07 1.46 -15.25
N LEU A 75 -10.77 0.32 -15.21
CA LEU A 75 -11.46 -0.15 -14.00
C LEU A 75 -10.50 -0.35 -12.83
N LEU A 76 -9.36 -0.98 -13.07
CA LEU A 76 -8.35 -1.22 -12.05
C LEU A 76 -7.72 0.11 -11.56
N LYS A 77 -7.43 1.05 -12.47
CA LYS A 77 -6.92 2.38 -12.09
C LYS A 77 -7.91 3.17 -11.22
N GLU A 78 -9.21 3.03 -11.46
CA GLU A 78 -10.27 3.63 -10.64
C GLU A 78 -10.46 2.93 -9.29
N ASN A 79 -9.85 1.75 -9.08
CA ASN A 79 -9.98 0.94 -7.87
C ASN A 79 -8.58 0.51 -7.38
N PRO A 80 -7.70 1.45 -6.98
CA PRO A 80 -6.29 1.18 -6.67
C PRO A 80 -6.06 0.28 -5.43
N GLY A 81 -7.12 0.01 -4.67
CA GLY A 81 -7.11 -0.89 -3.51
C GLY A 81 -7.26 -2.39 -3.87
N ILE A 82 -7.51 -2.72 -5.14
CA ILE A 82 -7.52 -4.11 -5.63
C ILE A 82 -6.08 -4.61 -5.70
N ASP A 83 -5.86 -5.86 -5.28
CA ASP A 83 -4.60 -6.55 -5.60
C ASP A 83 -4.67 -7.11 -7.02
N VAL A 84 -3.71 -6.71 -7.87
CA VAL A 84 -3.73 -7.07 -9.29
C VAL A 84 -2.43 -7.76 -9.66
N GLY A 85 -2.53 -8.96 -10.21
CA GLY A 85 -1.41 -9.63 -10.85
C GLY A 85 -1.45 -9.47 -12.36
N LEU A 86 -0.28 -9.45 -12.99
CA LEU A 86 -0.19 -9.58 -14.45
C LEU A 86 -0.18 -11.06 -14.81
N HIS A 87 -1.22 -11.49 -15.52
CA HIS A 87 -1.35 -12.83 -16.06
C HIS A 87 -0.56 -12.90 -17.38
N LEU A 88 0.67 -13.39 -17.33
CA LEU A 88 1.50 -13.52 -18.53
C LEU A 88 0.82 -14.46 -19.52
N THR A 89 0.56 -14.01 -20.74
CA THR A 89 -0.27 -14.75 -21.70
C THR A 89 0.49 -15.00 -23.00
N ILE A 90 0.63 -16.26 -23.40
CA ILE A 90 1.21 -16.67 -24.70
C ILE A 90 0.34 -17.70 -25.41
N THR A 91 -0.92 -17.85 -25.00
CA THR A 91 -1.92 -18.71 -25.62
C THR A 91 -3.17 -17.91 -25.95
N SER A 92 -3.98 -18.41 -26.90
CA SER A 92 -5.29 -17.87 -27.24
C SER A 92 -6.27 -19.01 -27.57
N GLU A 93 -6.96 -19.48 -26.55
CA GLU A 93 -7.63 -20.78 -26.44
C GLU A 93 -8.98 -20.84 -27.13
N TRP A 94 -9.71 -19.72 -27.23
CA TRP A 94 -11.10 -19.71 -27.72
C TRP A 94 -11.19 -19.83 -29.25
N ASP A 95 -12.13 -20.62 -29.76
CA ASP A 95 -12.21 -20.92 -31.20
C ASP A 95 -12.60 -19.69 -32.03
N ASN A 96 -13.55 -18.89 -31.55
CA ASN A 96 -14.09 -17.74 -32.28
C ASN A 96 -13.44 -16.41 -31.96
N ILE A 97 -12.66 -16.33 -30.88
CA ILE A 97 -12.08 -15.07 -30.38
C ILE A 97 -10.59 -15.31 -30.13
N LYS A 98 -9.76 -14.58 -30.87
CA LYS A 98 -8.32 -14.71 -30.82
C LYS A 98 -7.64 -13.38 -30.53
N TRP A 99 -6.51 -13.42 -29.84
CA TRP A 99 -5.63 -12.28 -29.64
C TRP A 99 -4.21 -12.58 -30.11
N ARG A 100 -3.46 -11.52 -30.41
CA ARG A 100 -2.12 -11.56 -30.98
C ARG A 100 -1.09 -11.13 -29.94
N PRO A 101 0.19 -11.49 -30.11
CA PRO A 101 1.26 -10.98 -29.26
C PRO A 101 1.45 -9.47 -29.40
N LEU A 102 2.06 -8.84 -28.39
CA LEU A 102 2.52 -7.44 -28.47
C LEU A 102 3.80 -7.30 -29.30
N THR A 103 4.49 -8.40 -29.54
CA THR A 103 5.80 -8.46 -30.19
C THR A 103 5.78 -9.40 -31.40
N HIS A 104 6.88 -9.42 -32.17
CA HIS A 104 7.01 -10.37 -33.27
C HIS A 104 7.61 -11.69 -32.76
N CYS A 105 6.74 -12.66 -32.46
CA CYS A 105 7.14 -13.98 -31.94
C CYS A 105 6.50 -15.14 -32.74
N PRO A 106 6.95 -15.38 -33.99
CA PRO A 106 6.35 -16.38 -34.87
C PRO A 106 6.40 -17.81 -34.32
N SER A 107 7.27 -18.11 -33.35
CA SER A 107 7.33 -19.43 -32.71
C SER A 107 6.20 -19.69 -31.71
N LEU A 108 5.48 -18.64 -31.30
CA LEU A 108 4.36 -18.69 -30.36
C LEU A 108 2.99 -18.54 -31.04
N THR A 109 2.96 -18.35 -32.36
CA THR A 109 1.75 -18.02 -33.11
C THR A 109 1.42 -19.02 -34.22
N ASP A 110 0.14 -19.08 -34.59
CA ASP A 110 -0.33 -19.78 -35.79
C ASP A 110 0.02 -19.02 -37.10
N SER A 111 -0.37 -19.59 -38.24
CA SER A 111 -0.15 -18.97 -39.56
C SER A 111 -0.89 -17.65 -39.77
N ASN A 112 -1.92 -17.38 -38.97
CA ASN A 112 -2.65 -16.13 -39.00
C ASN A 112 -2.03 -15.09 -38.06
N GLY A 113 -1.06 -15.47 -37.22
CA GLY A 113 -0.36 -14.65 -36.25
C GLY A 113 -1.10 -14.46 -34.92
N TYR A 114 -2.07 -15.32 -34.61
CA TYR A 114 -2.66 -15.43 -33.26
C TYR A 114 -1.81 -16.34 -32.39
N PHE A 115 -1.82 -16.16 -31.07
CA PHE A 115 -1.18 -17.14 -30.19
C PHE A 115 -1.76 -18.55 -30.40
N LEU A 116 -0.92 -19.56 -30.22
CA LEU A 116 -1.36 -20.96 -30.25
C LEU A 116 -2.40 -21.22 -29.13
N PRO A 117 -3.41 -22.07 -29.36
CA PRO A 117 -4.52 -22.23 -28.42
C PRO A 117 -4.17 -22.95 -27.12
N MET A 118 -3.13 -23.80 -27.13
CA MET A 118 -2.86 -24.69 -26.00
C MET A 118 -1.43 -24.54 -25.48
N MET A 119 -1.24 -24.68 -24.17
CA MET A 119 0.11 -24.78 -23.60
C MET A 119 0.71 -26.17 -23.85
N PHE A 120 -0.08 -27.22 -23.62
CA PHE A 120 0.32 -28.62 -23.71
C PHE A 120 -0.42 -29.33 -24.87
N PRO A 121 0.10 -30.47 -25.37
CA PRO A 121 -0.57 -31.24 -26.43
C PRO A 121 -2.02 -31.55 -26.08
N ASN A 122 -2.93 -31.27 -27.01
CA ASN A 122 -4.36 -31.49 -26.82
C ASN A 122 -4.92 -32.27 -28.03
N PRO A 123 -5.60 -33.41 -27.84
CA PRO A 123 -6.16 -34.21 -28.94
C PRO A 123 -7.14 -33.45 -29.84
N ASN A 124 -7.83 -32.44 -29.31
CA ASN A 124 -8.78 -31.63 -30.08
C ASN A 124 -8.06 -30.58 -30.96
N TYR A 125 -6.79 -30.29 -30.67
CA TYR A 125 -5.97 -29.27 -31.34
C TYR A 125 -4.56 -29.82 -31.64
N PRO A 126 -4.45 -30.89 -32.47
CA PRO A 126 -3.19 -31.58 -32.67
C PRO A 126 -2.13 -30.66 -33.30
N GLY A 127 -0.95 -30.59 -32.69
CA GLY A 127 0.17 -29.76 -33.17
C GLY A 127 -0.01 -28.26 -32.97
N LEU A 128 -1.04 -27.83 -32.23
CA LEU A 128 -1.35 -26.42 -31.96
C LEU A 128 -1.08 -26.05 -30.50
N SER A 129 -0.04 -26.63 -29.89
CA SER A 129 0.40 -26.25 -28.55
C SER A 129 1.79 -25.63 -28.52
N ILE A 130 2.05 -24.78 -27.52
CA ILE A 130 3.37 -24.19 -27.28
C ILE A 130 4.41 -25.30 -27.06
N LYS A 131 4.10 -26.36 -26.31
CA LYS A 131 5.03 -27.50 -26.11
C LYS A 131 5.36 -28.30 -27.37
N GLU A 132 4.52 -28.22 -28.42
CA GLU A 132 4.77 -28.84 -29.73
C GLU A 132 5.42 -27.87 -30.72
N SER A 133 5.43 -26.57 -30.41
CA SER A 133 6.03 -25.54 -31.25
C SER A 133 7.55 -25.46 -31.07
N LYS A 134 8.21 -24.75 -31.99
CA LYS A 134 9.66 -24.45 -31.92
C LYS A 134 9.91 -23.13 -31.18
N TRP A 135 9.26 -22.95 -30.03
CA TRP A 135 9.38 -21.74 -29.22
C TRP A 135 10.85 -21.41 -28.91
N THR A 136 11.15 -20.13 -28.76
CA THR A 136 12.47 -19.67 -28.31
C THR A 136 12.34 -18.85 -27.04
N LEU A 137 13.31 -18.99 -26.14
CA LEU A 137 13.33 -18.23 -24.88
C LEU A 137 13.41 -16.72 -25.13
N ALA A 138 14.08 -16.30 -26.22
CA ALA A 138 14.21 -14.90 -26.61
C ALA A 138 12.86 -14.28 -26.99
N GLU A 139 12.03 -14.99 -27.77
CA GLU A 139 10.68 -14.53 -28.12
C GLU A 139 9.77 -14.45 -26.90
N ILE A 140 9.86 -15.42 -25.98
CA ILE A 140 9.10 -15.40 -24.72
C ILE A 140 9.54 -14.22 -23.84
N GLU A 141 10.85 -13.98 -23.67
CA GLU A 141 11.35 -12.85 -22.89
C GLU A 141 10.90 -11.51 -23.47
N GLN A 142 11.00 -11.35 -24.79
CA GLN A 142 10.57 -10.13 -25.48
C GLN A 142 9.08 -9.87 -25.24
N GLU A 143 8.25 -10.89 -25.39
CA GLU A 143 6.80 -10.80 -25.21
C GLU A 143 6.43 -10.53 -23.73
N PHE A 144 7.02 -11.26 -22.78
CA PHE A 144 6.78 -11.03 -21.35
C PHE A 144 7.17 -9.62 -20.91
N ARG A 145 8.31 -9.09 -21.37
CA ARG A 145 8.71 -7.70 -21.08
C ARG A 145 7.70 -6.70 -21.62
N ALA A 146 7.26 -6.89 -22.87
CA ALA A 146 6.27 -6.01 -23.48
C ALA A 146 4.94 -6.01 -22.70
N GLN A 147 4.49 -7.18 -22.22
CA GLN A 147 3.30 -7.29 -21.38
C GLN A 147 3.49 -6.62 -20.02
N ILE A 148 4.63 -6.84 -19.35
CA ILE A 148 4.96 -6.21 -18.06
C ILE A 148 4.96 -4.68 -18.19
N GLU A 149 5.63 -4.15 -19.20
CA GLU A 149 5.76 -2.71 -19.40
C GLU A 149 4.43 -2.07 -19.80
N LEU A 150 3.64 -2.72 -20.66
CA LEU A 150 2.30 -2.25 -21.00
C LEU A 150 1.37 -2.25 -19.78
N ALA A 151 1.39 -3.32 -18.98
CA ALA A 151 0.59 -3.42 -17.77
C ALA A 151 0.97 -2.36 -16.75
N LEU A 152 2.26 -2.22 -16.41
CA LEU A 152 2.75 -1.25 -15.43
C LEU A 152 2.51 0.20 -15.85
N LYS A 153 2.54 0.50 -17.14
CA LYS A 153 2.22 1.82 -17.68
C LYS A 153 0.77 2.22 -17.42
N ASN A 154 -0.17 1.26 -17.51
CA ASN A 154 -1.60 1.55 -17.43
C ASN A 154 -2.20 1.25 -16.05
N ILE A 155 -1.60 0.32 -15.31
CA ILE A 155 -2.01 -0.16 -13.99
C ILE A 155 -0.76 -0.10 -13.09
N PRO A 156 -0.44 1.06 -12.50
CA PRO A 156 0.80 1.21 -11.73
C PRO A 156 0.90 0.24 -10.54
N HIS A 157 -0.25 -0.19 -10.01
CA HIS A 157 -0.39 -1.03 -8.83
C HIS A 157 -0.41 -2.54 -9.06
N ILE A 158 0.03 -3.02 -10.24
CA ILE A 158 0.38 -4.44 -10.41
C ILE A 158 1.33 -4.86 -9.28
N SER A 159 0.96 -5.90 -8.55
CA SER A 159 1.63 -6.33 -7.34
C SER A 159 2.47 -7.59 -7.52
N HIS A 160 2.14 -8.43 -8.51
CA HIS A 160 2.79 -9.72 -8.74
C HIS A 160 2.64 -10.20 -10.21
N LEU A 161 3.33 -11.28 -10.54
CA LEU A 161 3.23 -11.99 -11.82
C LEU A 161 2.59 -13.37 -11.62
N SER A 162 1.72 -13.76 -12.54
CA SER A 162 1.15 -15.11 -12.67
C SER A 162 1.24 -15.55 -14.14
N GLY A 163 0.88 -16.79 -14.46
CA GLY A 163 0.89 -17.29 -15.83
C GLY A 163 -0.45 -17.87 -16.26
N HIS A 164 -0.95 -17.39 -17.39
CA HIS A 164 -2.10 -17.98 -18.06
C HIS A 164 -1.75 -19.37 -18.57
N MET A 165 -2.50 -20.38 -18.14
CA MET A 165 -2.24 -21.79 -18.45
C MET A 165 -0.79 -22.24 -18.17
N LEU A 166 -0.19 -21.78 -17.05
CA LEU A 166 1.21 -22.04 -16.67
C LEU A 166 2.27 -21.48 -17.64
N SER A 167 1.93 -20.49 -18.46
CA SER A 167 2.85 -19.81 -19.38
C SER A 167 4.18 -19.36 -18.74
N ASN A 168 4.15 -19.03 -17.45
CA ASN A 168 5.29 -18.53 -16.68
C ASN A 168 6.24 -19.63 -16.21
N ALA A 169 5.84 -20.91 -16.28
CA ALA A 169 6.56 -22.02 -15.64
C ALA A 169 6.43 -23.39 -16.35
N PHE A 170 5.93 -23.46 -17.59
CA PHE A 170 5.76 -24.73 -18.33
C PHE A 170 7.09 -25.44 -18.70
N ASP A 171 8.21 -24.75 -18.60
CA ASP A 171 9.57 -25.23 -18.83
C ASP A 171 10.55 -24.62 -17.80
N PRO A 172 11.56 -25.36 -17.31
CA PRO A 172 12.52 -24.84 -16.32
C PRO A 172 13.25 -23.57 -16.75
N GLU A 173 13.55 -23.40 -18.04
CA GLU A 173 14.23 -22.19 -18.52
C GLU A 173 13.29 -20.98 -18.56
N VAL A 174 12.00 -21.22 -18.84
CA VAL A 174 10.95 -20.19 -18.78
C VAL A 174 10.68 -19.79 -17.32
N GLN A 175 10.68 -20.74 -16.39
CA GLN A 175 10.56 -20.42 -14.97
C GLN A 175 11.70 -19.50 -14.49
N LYS A 176 12.97 -19.84 -14.81
CA LYS A 176 14.12 -18.99 -14.47
C LYS A 176 14.05 -17.61 -15.11
N LEU A 177 13.58 -17.54 -16.35
CA LEU A 177 13.31 -16.27 -17.03
C LEU A 177 12.29 -15.44 -16.25
N THR A 178 11.14 -16.03 -15.90
CA THR A 178 10.11 -15.35 -15.12
C THR A 178 10.68 -14.87 -13.78
N GLU A 179 11.43 -15.69 -13.05
CA GLU A 179 12.09 -15.33 -11.77
C GLU A 179 13.03 -14.14 -11.91
N ARG A 180 13.80 -14.10 -13.01
CA ARG A 180 14.66 -12.96 -13.33
C ARG A 180 13.84 -11.69 -13.61
N LEU A 181 12.79 -11.78 -14.43
CA LEU A 181 11.93 -10.63 -14.74
C LEU A 181 11.20 -10.13 -13.48
N ALA A 182 10.69 -11.04 -12.66
CA ALA A 182 10.07 -10.73 -11.37
C ALA A 182 11.02 -9.93 -10.45
N ALA A 183 12.27 -10.36 -10.34
CA ALA A 183 13.28 -9.62 -9.57
C ALA A 183 13.62 -8.26 -10.19
N GLU A 184 13.72 -8.20 -11.53
CA GLU A 184 14.04 -6.98 -12.27
C GLU A 184 12.96 -5.89 -12.11
N TYR A 185 11.68 -6.25 -12.26
CA TYR A 185 10.56 -5.32 -12.15
C TYR A 185 10.00 -5.20 -10.71
N ASN A 186 10.56 -5.95 -9.75
CA ASN A 186 10.13 -6.02 -8.36
C ASN A 186 8.65 -6.42 -8.20
N LEU A 187 8.28 -7.47 -8.93
CA LEU A 187 6.98 -8.10 -8.95
C LEU A 187 7.15 -9.56 -8.52
N PRO A 188 6.85 -9.96 -7.28
CA PRO A 188 6.92 -11.36 -6.87
C PRO A 188 6.11 -12.26 -7.80
N ILE A 189 6.53 -13.51 -7.97
CA ILE A 189 5.79 -14.51 -8.74
C ILE A 189 4.83 -15.23 -7.81
N ASN A 190 3.65 -15.59 -8.32
CA ASN A 190 2.82 -16.60 -7.69
C ASN A 190 3.56 -17.96 -7.61
N LEU A 191 4.05 -18.30 -6.42
CA LEU A 191 4.91 -19.47 -6.21
C LEU A 191 4.20 -20.82 -6.36
N THR A 192 2.86 -20.88 -6.36
CA THR A 192 2.14 -22.15 -6.56
C THR A 192 2.37 -22.74 -7.95
N ASP A 193 2.62 -21.91 -8.96
CA ASP A 193 2.80 -22.34 -10.36
C ASP A 193 4.20 -22.92 -10.61
N THR A 194 5.11 -22.77 -9.63
CA THR A 194 6.55 -23.08 -9.77
C THR A 194 7.00 -24.34 -9.03
N GLY A 195 6.11 -24.97 -8.24
CA GLY A 195 6.42 -26.19 -7.48
C GLY A 195 7.48 -26.05 -6.37
N TYR A 196 7.98 -24.84 -6.09
CA TYR A 196 8.99 -24.59 -5.06
C TYR A 196 8.37 -24.01 -3.79
N GLY A 197 8.31 -24.83 -2.73
CA GLY A 197 8.23 -24.40 -1.34
C GLY A 197 7.16 -23.36 -1.00
N SER A 198 5.97 -23.45 -1.61
CA SER A 198 4.94 -22.42 -1.42
C SER A 198 4.50 -22.39 0.04
N LYS A 199 4.56 -21.21 0.65
CA LYS A 199 3.89 -20.91 1.93
C LYS A 199 2.34 -20.96 1.82
N VAL A 200 1.83 -21.40 0.68
CA VAL A 200 0.42 -21.37 0.27
C VAL A 200 0.05 -22.71 -0.36
N GLU A 201 -1.06 -23.30 0.09
CA GLU A 201 -1.60 -24.55 -0.44
C GLU A 201 -2.69 -24.24 -1.48
N TYR A 202 -2.61 -24.84 -2.67
CA TYR A 202 -3.66 -24.70 -3.70
C TYR A 202 -4.88 -25.55 -3.32
N VAL A 203 -6.06 -24.93 -3.28
CA VAL A 203 -7.33 -25.62 -2.95
C VAL A 203 -8.29 -25.59 -4.14
N ARG A 204 -9.14 -26.62 -4.20
CA ARG A 204 -10.16 -26.80 -5.24
C ARG A 204 -11.51 -27.07 -4.59
N TYR A 205 -12.56 -27.04 -5.40
CA TYR A 205 -13.88 -27.54 -5.04
C TYR A 205 -13.81 -28.93 -4.36
N ASP A 206 -14.51 -29.09 -3.25
CA ASP A 206 -14.65 -30.36 -2.54
C ASP A 206 -15.97 -31.06 -2.90
N GLY A 207 -15.99 -31.74 -4.05
CA GLY A 207 -17.17 -32.43 -4.61
C GLY A 207 -17.67 -31.84 -5.94
N PRO A 208 -18.93 -32.11 -6.34
CA PRO A 208 -19.50 -31.63 -7.60
C PRO A 208 -19.37 -30.11 -7.76
N SER A 209 -19.22 -29.63 -9.00
CA SER A 209 -19.00 -28.21 -9.29
C SER A 209 -19.44 -27.82 -10.71
N GLN A 210 -20.37 -28.57 -11.32
CA GLN A 210 -20.83 -28.32 -12.69
C GLN A 210 -21.92 -27.24 -12.72
N THR A 211 -22.78 -27.19 -11.70
CA THR A 211 -23.81 -26.14 -11.58
C THR A 211 -23.42 -25.06 -10.59
N SER A 212 -24.05 -23.88 -10.68
CA SER A 212 -23.84 -22.78 -9.72
C SER A 212 -24.10 -23.20 -8.27
N ALA A 213 -25.11 -24.03 -8.01
CA ALA A 213 -25.43 -24.52 -6.67
C ALA A 213 -24.37 -25.52 -6.17
N GLU A 214 -23.92 -26.43 -7.03
CA GLU A 214 -22.85 -27.37 -6.71
C GLU A 214 -21.54 -26.64 -6.38
N LYS A 215 -21.16 -25.63 -7.18
CA LYS A 215 -19.98 -24.78 -6.91
C LYS A 215 -20.07 -24.13 -5.53
N GLU A 216 -21.21 -23.54 -5.18
CA GLU A 216 -21.45 -22.92 -3.86
C GLU A 216 -21.23 -23.91 -2.71
N GLU A 217 -21.90 -25.06 -2.75
CA GLU A 217 -21.80 -26.06 -1.68
C GLU A 217 -20.41 -26.68 -1.58
N SER A 218 -19.78 -26.95 -2.73
CA SER A 218 -18.46 -27.55 -2.83
C SER A 218 -17.36 -26.61 -2.36
N PHE A 219 -17.51 -25.31 -2.61
CA PHE A 219 -16.63 -24.28 -2.06
C PHE A 219 -16.78 -24.19 -0.55
N ILE A 220 -18.01 -24.16 -0.02
CA ILE A 220 -18.25 -24.12 1.44
C ILE A 220 -17.65 -25.35 2.14
N ARG A 221 -17.79 -26.55 1.56
CA ARG A 221 -17.14 -27.76 2.09
C ARG A 221 -15.61 -27.63 2.13
N MET A 222 -15.00 -27.06 1.09
CA MET A 222 -13.57 -26.75 1.07
C MET A 222 -13.19 -25.78 2.20
N LEU A 223 -13.95 -24.68 2.40
CA LEU A 223 -13.67 -23.70 3.47
C LEU A 223 -13.61 -24.36 4.86
N HIS A 224 -14.48 -25.34 5.13
CA HIS A 224 -14.50 -26.03 6.42
C HIS A 224 -13.23 -26.84 6.70
N LYS A 225 -12.48 -27.25 5.67
CA LYS A 225 -11.23 -28.01 5.77
C LYS A 225 -10.00 -27.13 5.99
N LEU A 226 -10.10 -25.81 5.84
CA LEU A 226 -8.95 -24.92 6.02
C LEU A 226 -8.48 -24.91 7.48
N GLU A 227 -7.15 -24.97 7.66
CA GLU A 227 -6.49 -25.08 8.96
C GLU A 227 -5.88 -23.74 9.40
N ALA A 228 -5.92 -23.50 10.72
CA ALA A 228 -5.32 -22.35 11.37
C ALA A 228 -3.81 -22.23 11.07
N GLY A 229 -3.34 -21.01 10.77
CA GLY A 229 -1.91 -20.75 10.54
C GLY A 229 -1.41 -21.11 9.13
N LYS A 230 -2.25 -21.74 8.30
CA LYS A 230 -1.95 -22.00 6.90
C LYS A 230 -2.50 -20.91 5.98
N SER A 231 -1.89 -20.79 4.81
CA SER A 231 -2.39 -19.95 3.71
C SER A 231 -2.84 -20.82 2.55
N TYR A 232 -3.92 -20.42 1.90
CA TYR A 232 -4.52 -21.14 0.80
C TYR A 232 -4.77 -20.22 -0.39
N LEU A 233 -4.77 -20.81 -1.59
CA LEU A 233 -5.12 -20.13 -2.84
C LEU A 233 -6.27 -20.90 -3.51
N PHE A 234 -7.36 -20.19 -3.78
CA PHE A 234 -8.42 -20.63 -4.67
C PHE A 234 -8.45 -19.74 -5.92
N VAL A 235 -8.51 -20.36 -7.09
CA VAL A 235 -8.53 -19.69 -8.40
C VAL A 235 -9.75 -20.15 -9.17
N ASP A 236 -10.46 -19.21 -9.78
CA ASP A 236 -11.50 -19.51 -10.77
C ASP A 236 -11.74 -18.32 -11.73
N HIS A 237 -12.65 -18.49 -12.70
CA HIS A 237 -12.77 -17.63 -13.87
C HIS A 237 -14.19 -17.02 -13.95
N PRO A 238 -14.46 -15.92 -13.23
CA PRO A 238 -15.79 -15.29 -13.23
C PRO A 238 -16.09 -14.59 -14.58
N ALA A 239 -17.33 -14.71 -15.03
CA ALA A 239 -17.88 -13.94 -16.14
C ALA A 239 -19.41 -13.81 -16.02
N LEU A 240 -20.02 -12.98 -16.84
CA LEU A 240 -21.48 -12.86 -16.94
C LEU A 240 -22.03 -13.82 -18.01
N ASP A 241 -23.20 -14.40 -17.77
CA ASP A 241 -23.94 -15.21 -18.74
C ASP A 241 -24.70 -14.32 -19.73
N ASP A 242 -23.96 -13.68 -20.64
CA ASP A 242 -24.47 -12.75 -21.63
C ASP A 242 -24.19 -13.22 -23.08
N ALA A 243 -24.53 -12.38 -24.06
CA ALA A 243 -24.35 -12.72 -25.47
C ALA A 243 -22.87 -12.81 -25.88
N GLU A 244 -21.96 -12.07 -25.22
CA GLU A 244 -20.52 -12.15 -25.50
C GLU A 244 -20.01 -13.51 -25.05
N MET A 245 -20.26 -13.88 -23.79
CA MET A 245 -19.75 -15.13 -23.24
C MET A 245 -20.39 -16.38 -23.87
N LYS A 246 -21.62 -16.29 -24.39
CA LYS A 246 -22.26 -17.39 -25.16
C LYS A 246 -21.58 -17.68 -26.50
N ALA A 247 -20.83 -16.73 -27.05
CA ALA A 247 -20.05 -16.94 -28.26
C ALA A 247 -18.69 -17.59 -27.99
N VAL A 248 -18.24 -17.58 -26.73
CA VAL A 248 -16.95 -18.10 -26.28
C VAL A 248 -17.05 -19.61 -26.03
N HIS A 249 -16.21 -20.37 -26.71
CA HIS A 249 -16.05 -21.81 -26.49
C HIS A 249 -14.74 -22.32 -27.09
N HIS A 250 -14.38 -23.53 -26.71
CA HIS A 250 -13.45 -24.38 -27.43
C HIS A 250 -13.95 -25.84 -27.29
N ILE A 251 -13.43 -26.77 -28.10
CA ILE A 251 -13.85 -28.17 -28.05
C ILE A 251 -13.61 -28.74 -26.65
N GLY A 252 -14.67 -29.25 -26.01
CA GLY A 252 -14.66 -29.76 -24.64
C GLY A 252 -15.04 -28.75 -23.57
N TYR A 253 -15.34 -27.50 -23.94
CA TYR A 253 -15.86 -26.47 -23.03
C TYR A 253 -16.83 -25.53 -23.78
N GLU A 254 -18.04 -26.03 -24.05
CA GLU A 254 -19.04 -25.32 -24.84
C GLU A 254 -19.97 -24.43 -23.99
N GLN A 255 -20.13 -24.74 -22.70
CA GLN A 255 -21.05 -24.04 -21.79
C GLN A 255 -20.34 -22.98 -20.93
N VAL A 256 -19.40 -22.24 -21.52
CA VAL A 256 -18.53 -21.27 -20.82
C VAL A 256 -19.35 -20.22 -20.06
N ALA A 257 -20.38 -19.65 -20.70
CA ALA A 257 -21.20 -18.60 -20.11
C ALA A 257 -21.88 -19.03 -18.80
N ALA A 258 -22.57 -20.17 -18.80
CA ALA A 258 -23.27 -20.67 -17.62
C ALA A 258 -22.29 -21.09 -16.51
N ASP A 259 -21.18 -21.73 -16.87
CA ASP A 259 -20.17 -22.16 -15.91
C ASP A 259 -19.49 -20.97 -15.22
N ARG A 260 -19.00 -19.99 -15.99
CA ARG A 260 -18.35 -18.78 -15.47
C ARG A 260 -19.31 -17.85 -14.71
N GLN A 261 -20.59 -17.80 -15.08
CA GLN A 261 -21.62 -17.14 -14.27
C GLN A 261 -21.82 -17.81 -12.92
N GLY A 262 -21.72 -19.15 -12.87
CA GLY A 262 -21.75 -19.89 -11.61
C GLY A 262 -20.63 -19.47 -10.65
N VAL A 263 -19.45 -19.13 -11.18
CA VAL A 263 -18.32 -18.59 -10.41
C VAL A 263 -18.63 -17.18 -9.88
N THR A 264 -19.18 -16.30 -10.72
CA THR A 264 -19.61 -14.94 -10.31
C THR A 264 -20.64 -15.00 -9.17
N ASN A 265 -21.61 -15.92 -9.27
CA ASN A 265 -22.61 -16.15 -8.22
C ASN A 265 -21.97 -16.67 -6.93
N LEU A 266 -21.02 -17.60 -7.04
CA LEU A 266 -20.26 -18.12 -5.90
C LEU A 266 -19.51 -16.98 -5.18
N PHE A 267 -18.78 -16.15 -5.92
CA PHE A 267 -17.96 -15.08 -5.35
C PHE A 267 -18.79 -14.02 -4.62
N THR A 268 -20.02 -13.79 -5.06
CA THR A 268 -20.94 -12.81 -4.47
C THR A 268 -21.91 -13.40 -3.44
N SER A 269 -21.93 -14.72 -3.25
CA SER A 269 -22.87 -15.43 -2.38
C SER A 269 -22.77 -15.00 -0.91
N ASP A 270 -23.92 -14.63 -0.33
CA ASP A 270 -24.02 -14.31 1.09
C ASP A 270 -23.78 -15.52 1.99
N LYS A 271 -24.13 -16.73 1.54
CA LYS A 271 -23.85 -17.97 2.27
C LYS A 271 -22.34 -18.22 2.35
N VAL A 272 -21.62 -17.98 1.26
CA VAL A 272 -20.16 -18.14 1.23
C VAL A 272 -19.48 -17.11 2.13
N LYS A 273 -19.89 -15.84 2.04
CA LYS A 273 -19.40 -14.78 2.95
C LYS A 273 -19.67 -15.13 4.41
N GLN A 274 -20.83 -15.71 4.72
CA GLN A 274 -21.16 -16.16 6.07
C GLN A 274 -20.27 -17.33 6.52
N ALA A 275 -20.05 -18.33 5.67
CA ALA A 275 -19.17 -19.47 5.98
C ALA A 275 -17.72 -19.03 6.27
N ILE A 276 -17.21 -18.05 5.53
CA ILE A 276 -15.88 -17.44 5.77
C ILE A 276 -15.84 -16.79 7.16
N ARG A 277 -16.86 -16.00 7.52
CA ARG A 277 -16.97 -15.36 8.84
C ARG A 277 -17.06 -16.39 9.96
N ASP A 278 -17.93 -17.39 9.81
CA ASP A 278 -18.17 -18.43 10.82
C ASP A 278 -16.91 -19.27 11.09
N LYS A 279 -16.13 -19.55 10.04
CA LYS A 279 -14.85 -20.26 10.16
C LYS A 279 -13.70 -19.37 10.64
N GLY A 280 -13.90 -18.05 10.68
CA GLY A 280 -12.85 -17.08 11.02
C GLY A 280 -11.71 -17.08 10.01
N ILE A 281 -12.00 -17.30 8.72
CA ILE A 281 -11.02 -17.25 7.64
C ILE A 281 -10.68 -15.78 7.35
N GLN A 282 -9.38 -15.49 7.32
CA GLN A 282 -8.89 -14.19 6.92
C GLN A 282 -8.64 -14.17 5.41
N LEU A 283 -9.45 -13.40 4.69
CA LEU A 283 -9.19 -13.10 3.29
C LEU A 283 -7.96 -12.19 3.19
N ILE A 284 -7.01 -12.56 2.33
CA ILE A 284 -5.75 -11.83 2.12
C ILE A 284 -5.44 -11.70 0.62
N SER A 285 -4.61 -10.72 0.28
CA SER A 285 -4.03 -10.50 -1.05
C SER A 285 -2.64 -11.14 -1.21
N TYR A 286 -2.12 -11.23 -2.44
CA TYR A 286 -0.71 -11.58 -2.68
C TYR A 286 0.24 -10.54 -2.12
N ASN A 287 -0.11 -9.26 -2.24
CA ASN A 287 0.69 -8.18 -1.67
C ASN A 287 0.81 -8.32 -0.14
N GLU A 288 -0.26 -8.66 0.58
CA GLU A 288 -0.21 -8.96 2.02
C GLU A 288 0.60 -10.23 2.32
N LEU A 289 0.45 -11.28 1.51
CA LEU A 289 1.22 -12.50 1.70
C LEU A 289 2.74 -12.29 1.54
N THR A 290 3.14 -11.48 0.56
CA THR A 290 4.55 -11.37 0.11
C THR A 290 5.27 -10.14 0.64
N LYS A 291 4.54 -9.07 0.98
CA LYS A 291 5.13 -7.77 1.35
C LYS A 291 4.60 -7.21 2.68
N ALA A 292 3.79 -7.95 3.44
CA ALA A 292 3.49 -7.56 4.82
C ALA A 292 4.73 -7.62 5.70
N LEU A 293 4.75 -6.79 6.74
CA LEU A 293 5.80 -6.82 7.74
C LEU A 293 5.78 -8.15 8.50
N PRO A 294 6.94 -8.77 8.78
CA PRO A 294 6.98 -9.97 9.60
C PRO A 294 6.43 -9.66 11.00
N ARG A 295 5.64 -10.58 11.54
CA ARG A 295 5.10 -10.50 12.91
C ARG A 295 5.93 -11.35 13.87
N SER A 296 6.04 -10.90 15.11
CA SER A 296 6.75 -11.58 16.21
C SER A 296 6.02 -11.33 17.52
N THR A 297 6.34 -12.08 18.57
CA THR A 297 5.84 -11.77 19.91
C THR A 297 6.67 -10.66 20.54
N PRO A 298 6.10 -9.82 21.43
CA PRO A 298 6.87 -8.83 22.17
C PRO A 298 8.11 -9.44 22.85
N GLU A 299 7.95 -10.57 23.53
CA GLU A 299 9.02 -11.21 24.29
C GLU A 299 10.18 -11.69 23.41
N ALA A 300 9.89 -12.25 22.23
CA ALA A 300 10.91 -12.69 21.28
C ALA A 300 11.79 -11.53 20.81
N GLU A 301 11.22 -10.33 20.70
CA GLU A 301 11.92 -9.10 20.33
C GLU A 301 12.34 -8.24 21.52
N LYS A 302 12.35 -8.81 22.73
CA LYS A 302 12.77 -8.15 23.99
C LYS A 302 11.91 -6.92 24.36
N VAL A 303 10.65 -6.93 23.98
CA VAL A 303 9.65 -5.93 24.36
C VAL A 303 8.82 -6.43 25.54
N ASN A 304 8.69 -5.64 26.60
CA ASN A 304 7.86 -5.98 27.75
C ASN A 304 6.36 -5.78 27.42
N PRO A 305 5.53 -6.84 27.33
CA PRO A 305 4.12 -6.71 26.95
C PRO A 305 3.32 -5.82 27.90
N LYS A 306 3.70 -5.76 29.18
CA LYS A 306 3.04 -4.89 30.16
C LYS A 306 3.09 -3.42 29.77
N GLY A 307 4.15 -2.99 29.07
CA GLY A 307 4.25 -1.61 28.56
C GLY A 307 3.17 -1.30 27.53
N ILE A 308 2.90 -2.23 26.61
CA ILE A 308 1.86 -2.12 25.60
C ILE A 308 0.47 -2.08 26.27
N THR A 309 0.20 -3.01 27.19
CA THR A 309 -1.08 -3.01 27.93
C THR A 309 -1.29 -1.74 28.74
N ASN A 310 -0.24 -1.25 29.43
CA ASN A 310 -0.32 -0.01 30.20
C ASN A 310 -0.53 1.21 29.32
N TYR A 311 0.08 1.25 28.13
CA TYR A 311 -0.12 2.31 27.15
C TYR A 311 -1.59 2.36 26.71
N LEU A 312 -2.16 1.25 26.25
CA LEU A 312 -3.57 1.20 25.81
C LEU A 312 -4.54 1.59 26.93
N LYS A 313 -4.27 1.15 28.16
CA LYS A 313 -5.04 1.54 29.33
C LYS A 313 -4.96 3.05 29.57
N ALA A 314 -3.77 3.63 29.52
CA ALA A 314 -3.56 5.05 29.76
C ALA A 314 -4.20 5.92 28.66
N VAL A 315 -4.12 5.51 27.38
CA VAL A 315 -4.82 6.16 26.25
C VAL A 315 -6.31 6.23 26.55
N LYS A 316 -6.93 5.09 26.92
CA LYS A 316 -8.36 5.03 27.28
C LYS A 316 -8.70 5.91 28.48
N GLU A 317 -7.90 5.86 29.56
CA GLU A 317 -8.13 6.65 30.78
C GLU A 317 -7.98 8.16 30.54
N SER A 318 -7.10 8.56 29.62
CA SER A 318 -6.90 9.96 29.24
C SER A 318 -7.92 10.50 28.23
N GLY A 319 -8.81 9.63 27.72
CA GLY A 319 -9.83 10.02 26.74
C GLY A 319 -9.28 10.34 25.35
N GLN A 320 -8.10 9.83 25.01
CA GLN A 320 -7.50 10.00 23.68
C GLN A 320 -8.24 9.14 22.65
N ASP A 321 -8.66 9.76 21.55
CA ASP A 321 -9.37 9.10 20.45
C ASP A 321 -8.38 8.41 19.49
N LEU A 322 -7.78 7.33 19.96
CA LEU A 322 -6.86 6.51 19.16
C LEU A 322 -7.65 5.55 18.26
N HIS A 323 -7.31 5.50 16.98
CA HIS A 323 -7.93 4.60 16.00
C HIS A 323 -7.11 3.32 15.81
N SER A 324 -5.78 3.44 15.76
CA SER A 324 -4.88 2.29 15.72
C SER A 324 -3.50 2.61 16.28
N VAL A 325 -2.82 1.57 16.76
CA VAL A 325 -1.39 1.62 17.08
C VAL A 325 -0.69 0.38 16.53
N MET A 326 0.50 0.58 15.97
CA MET A 326 1.39 -0.50 15.55
C MET A 326 2.81 -0.23 16.08
N VAL A 327 3.40 -1.24 16.70
CA VAL A 327 4.76 -1.17 17.27
C VAL A 327 5.64 -2.17 16.55
N LEU A 328 6.72 -1.67 15.96
CA LEU A 328 7.76 -2.48 15.33
C LEU A 328 9.00 -2.48 16.21
N ARG A 329 9.66 -3.63 16.27
CA ARG A 329 10.98 -3.80 16.88
C ARG A 329 11.80 -4.76 16.03
N HIS A 330 13.06 -4.39 15.73
CA HIS A 330 13.94 -5.16 14.84
C HIS A 330 13.30 -5.51 13.48
N GLY A 331 12.54 -4.57 12.92
CA GLY A 331 11.83 -4.76 11.65
C GLY A 331 10.60 -5.68 11.70
N LYS A 332 10.15 -6.11 12.88
CA LYS A 332 8.97 -6.97 13.05
C LYS A 332 7.87 -6.28 13.83
N VAL A 333 6.62 -6.49 13.44
CA VAL A 333 5.44 -6.06 14.21
C VAL A 333 5.34 -6.91 15.46
N VAL A 334 5.45 -6.27 16.63
CA VAL A 334 5.33 -6.92 17.95
C VAL A 334 4.00 -6.66 18.62
N ALA A 335 3.31 -5.59 18.22
CA ALA A 335 1.96 -5.28 18.66
C ALA A 335 1.23 -4.48 17.60
N GLU A 336 -0.05 -4.80 17.41
CA GLU A 336 -0.97 -4.05 16.55
C GLU A 336 -2.36 -4.08 17.20
N HIS A 337 -3.01 -2.92 17.30
CA HIS A 337 -4.34 -2.80 17.88
C HIS A 337 -5.19 -1.85 17.03
N TRP A 338 -6.41 -2.28 16.75
CA TRP A 338 -7.42 -1.54 15.99
C TRP A 338 -8.59 -1.23 16.95
N LEU A 339 -9.01 0.04 17.01
CA LEU A 339 -10.00 0.53 17.96
C LEU A 339 -11.26 1.03 17.22
N GLY A 340 -12.43 0.78 17.81
CA GLY A 340 -13.72 1.13 17.19
C GLY A 340 -13.94 0.37 15.87
N ASP A 341 -14.47 1.06 14.86
CA ASP A 341 -14.73 0.51 13.52
C ASP A 341 -13.52 0.60 12.56
N ASN A 342 -12.31 0.72 13.12
CA ASN A 342 -11.07 0.73 12.34
C ASN A 342 -10.54 -0.70 12.15
N ALA A 343 -9.81 -0.91 11.06
CA ALA A 343 -9.33 -2.24 10.67
C ALA A 343 -8.01 -2.14 9.91
N ALA A 344 -7.25 -3.25 9.90
CA ALA A 344 -5.93 -3.33 9.28
C ALA A 344 -5.92 -2.95 7.78
N ASN A 345 -7.01 -3.21 7.07
CA ASN A 345 -7.15 -2.99 5.63
C ASN A 345 -7.76 -1.62 5.27
N LYS A 346 -8.03 -0.74 6.25
CA LYS A 346 -8.65 0.56 6.01
C LYS A 346 -7.60 1.65 5.83
N ASN A 347 -7.76 2.45 4.79
CA ASN A 347 -6.93 3.64 4.60
C ASN A 347 -7.30 4.73 5.60
N HIS A 348 -6.30 5.45 6.09
CA HIS A 348 -6.44 6.60 6.97
C HIS A 348 -5.89 7.85 6.28
N ILE A 349 -6.52 9.01 6.54
CA ILE A 349 -5.95 10.29 6.13
C ILE A 349 -4.69 10.58 6.95
N LEU A 350 -3.57 10.82 6.27
CA LEU A 350 -2.27 11.02 6.92
C LEU A 350 -2.07 12.44 7.46
N ASN A 351 -2.90 13.38 7.02
CA ASN A 351 -2.67 14.81 7.22
C ASN A 351 -1.21 15.15 6.86
N SER A 352 -0.48 15.81 7.76
CA SER A 352 0.89 16.25 7.51
C SER A 352 1.95 15.13 7.47
N VAL A 353 1.64 13.87 7.80
CA VAL A 353 2.57 12.75 7.53
C VAL A 353 2.88 12.65 6.02
N SER A 354 1.96 13.09 5.16
CA SER A 354 2.15 13.19 3.69
C SER A 354 3.43 13.94 3.29
N LYS A 355 3.87 14.90 4.11
CA LYS A 355 5.06 15.72 3.86
C LYS A 355 6.34 14.89 3.81
N THR A 356 6.45 13.88 4.67
CA THR A 356 7.63 13.01 4.73
C THR A 356 7.76 12.14 3.47
N PHE A 357 6.64 11.73 2.87
CA PHE A 357 6.63 11.06 1.56
C PHE A 357 7.07 12.04 0.45
N THR A 358 6.57 13.28 0.47
CA THR A 358 7.00 14.32 -0.50
C THR A 358 8.49 14.64 -0.39
N ALA A 359 9.03 14.78 0.82
CA ALA A 359 10.48 14.94 1.01
C ALA A 359 11.25 13.73 0.48
N THR A 360 10.74 12.52 0.67
CA THR A 360 11.36 11.31 0.12
C THR A 360 11.38 11.33 -1.41
N ALA A 361 10.34 11.86 -2.07
CA ALA A 361 10.34 12.07 -3.52
C ALA A 361 11.44 13.05 -3.95
N ILE A 362 11.63 14.14 -3.22
CA ILE A 362 12.74 15.09 -3.45
C ILE A 362 14.09 14.37 -3.29
N GLY A 363 14.23 13.53 -2.25
CA GLY A 363 15.42 12.69 -2.07
C GLY A 363 15.73 11.83 -3.29
N PHE A 364 14.73 11.13 -3.85
CA PHE A 364 14.89 10.36 -5.08
C PHE A 364 15.29 11.25 -6.26
N ALA A 365 14.64 12.39 -6.45
CA ALA A 365 14.98 13.31 -7.53
C ALA A 365 16.39 13.89 -7.41
N VAL A 366 16.88 14.13 -6.19
CA VAL A 366 18.29 14.49 -5.93
C VAL A 366 19.23 13.33 -6.27
N ALA A 367 18.92 12.11 -5.83
CA ALA A 367 19.72 10.92 -6.13
C ALA A 367 19.78 10.60 -7.64
N GLU A 368 18.72 10.94 -8.38
CA GLU A 368 18.63 10.83 -9.83
C GLU A 368 19.26 12.02 -10.59
N ASN A 369 19.88 12.97 -9.87
CA ASN A 369 20.46 14.21 -10.42
C ASN A 369 19.46 15.08 -11.21
N ARG A 370 18.16 14.99 -10.88
CA ARG A 370 17.12 15.83 -11.51
C ARG A 370 17.05 17.24 -10.91
N ILE A 371 17.42 17.36 -9.63
CA ILE A 371 17.42 18.61 -8.86
C ILE A 371 18.53 18.58 -7.81
N LYS A 372 18.86 19.75 -7.27
CA LYS A 372 19.65 19.93 -6.05
C LYS A 372 18.81 20.63 -5.01
N VAL A 373 19.04 20.33 -3.73
CA VAL A 373 18.33 21.03 -2.64
C VAL A 373 18.65 22.54 -2.59
N THR A 374 19.70 22.98 -3.28
CA THR A 374 20.11 24.38 -3.43
C THR A 374 19.53 25.07 -4.67
N ASP A 375 18.77 24.36 -5.51
CA ASP A 375 18.15 24.99 -6.68
C ASP A 375 17.10 26.02 -6.23
N LYS A 376 17.02 27.13 -6.96
CA LYS A 376 16.11 28.23 -6.65
C LYS A 376 14.68 27.83 -7.01
N VAL A 377 13.73 28.08 -6.10
CA VAL A 377 12.33 27.68 -6.31
C VAL A 377 11.74 28.38 -7.55
N ILE A 378 12.08 29.65 -7.75
CA ILE A 378 11.57 30.45 -8.88
C ILE A 378 11.96 29.90 -10.26
N SER A 379 13.07 29.16 -10.39
CA SER A 379 13.54 28.68 -11.71
C SER A 379 12.65 27.57 -12.28
N PHE A 380 11.82 26.93 -11.47
CA PHE A 380 10.90 25.88 -11.90
C PHE A 380 9.56 26.42 -12.41
N PHE A 381 9.26 27.70 -12.15
CA PHE A 381 7.96 28.32 -12.41
C PHE A 381 8.05 29.70 -13.07
N PRO A 382 8.79 29.86 -14.18
CA PRO A 382 8.97 31.17 -14.83
C PRO A 382 7.64 31.84 -15.23
N ASP A 383 6.62 31.04 -15.58
CA ASP A 383 5.31 31.51 -16.03
C ASP A 383 4.36 31.89 -14.88
N ASP A 384 4.74 31.63 -13.63
CA ASP A 384 3.90 31.87 -12.44
C ASP A 384 4.51 32.89 -11.47
N LEU A 385 5.59 33.55 -11.88
CA LEU A 385 6.25 34.58 -11.07
C LEU A 385 5.35 35.82 -10.90
N PRO A 386 5.41 36.49 -9.73
CA PRO A 386 4.81 37.81 -9.58
C PRO A 386 5.51 38.84 -10.47
N ALA A 387 4.85 39.96 -10.73
CA ALA A 387 5.41 41.06 -11.52
C ALA A 387 6.70 41.64 -10.89
N GLU A 388 6.76 41.65 -9.56
CA GLU A 388 7.95 42.06 -8.80
C GLU A 388 8.45 40.89 -7.96
N ILE A 389 9.71 40.50 -8.16
CA ILE A 389 10.36 39.43 -7.41
C ILE A 389 11.16 40.06 -6.28
N SER A 390 10.77 39.81 -5.04
CA SER A 390 11.51 40.30 -3.88
C SER A 390 12.88 39.61 -3.78
N PRO A 391 13.91 40.27 -3.20
CA PRO A 391 15.21 39.65 -2.98
C PRO A 391 15.13 38.33 -2.19
N ASN A 392 14.22 38.24 -1.21
CA ASN A 392 14.02 37.02 -0.43
C ASN A 392 13.39 35.89 -1.25
N LEU A 393 12.40 36.20 -2.10
CA LEU A 393 11.79 35.20 -2.99
C LEU A 393 12.82 34.66 -4.00
N ALA A 394 13.64 35.54 -4.57
CA ALA A 394 14.71 35.16 -5.50
C ALA A 394 15.74 34.20 -4.86
N GLU A 395 15.98 34.33 -3.56
CA GLU A 395 16.92 33.50 -2.82
C GLU A 395 16.32 32.18 -2.29
N MET A 396 15.01 31.97 -2.39
CA MET A 396 14.35 30.77 -1.88
C MET A 396 14.83 29.51 -2.61
N GLU A 397 15.16 28.47 -1.86
CA GLU A 397 15.73 27.21 -2.37
C GLU A 397 14.87 26.04 -1.90
N ILE A 398 15.00 24.90 -2.58
CA ILE A 398 14.29 23.67 -2.23
C ILE A 398 14.51 23.28 -0.75
N ARG A 399 15.73 23.43 -0.21
CA ARG A 399 16.01 23.15 1.21
C ARG A 399 15.19 24.02 2.16
N HIS A 400 14.89 25.26 1.80
CA HIS A 400 14.07 26.16 2.64
C HIS A 400 12.62 25.68 2.70
N LEU A 401 12.10 25.11 1.60
CA LEU A 401 10.80 24.44 1.60
C LEU A 401 10.83 23.17 2.47
N LEU A 402 11.89 22.35 2.38
CA LEU A 402 12.04 21.11 3.16
C LEU A 402 12.09 21.37 4.68
N THR A 403 12.73 22.47 5.10
CA THR A 403 12.95 22.81 6.51
C THR A 403 11.91 23.77 7.09
N MET A 404 10.83 24.07 6.35
CA MET A 404 9.78 25.01 6.79
C MET A 404 10.33 26.40 7.15
N SER A 405 11.26 26.89 6.34
CA SER A 405 11.94 28.17 6.56
C SER A 405 11.94 29.05 5.31
N CYS A 406 10.81 29.04 4.60
CA CYS A 406 10.64 29.75 3.33
C CYS A 406 10.84 31.27 3.42
N GLY A 407 10.69 31.86 4.62
CA GLY A 407 10.82 33.31 4.83
C GLY A 407 9.48 34.07 4.93
N HIS A 408 8.35 33.39 4.75
CA HIS A 408 7.02 33.95 5.01
C HIS A 408 6.85 34.28 6.51
N ASP A 409 6.13 35.34 6.83
CA ASP A 409 5.84 35.70 8.23
C ASP A 409 4.81 34.78 8.89
N THR A 410 3.80 34.34 8.12
CA THR A 410 2.71 33.45 8.54
C THR A 410 2.48 32.33 7.51
N ASP A 411 1.76 31.26 7.88
CA ASP A 411 1.43 30.15 6.96
C ASP A 411 0.25 30.52 6.04
N PRO A 412 0.46 30.68 4.71
CA PRO A 412 -0.60 31.08 3.79
C PRO A 412 -1.49 29.92 3.32
N THR A 413 -1.27 28.70 3.83
CA THR A 413 -1.96 27.48 3.37
C THR A 413 -3.48 27.60 3.39
N SER A 414 -4.07 28.14 4.47
CA SER A 414 -5.53 28.19 4.63
C SER A 414 -6.20 29.06 3.56
N ASP A 415 -5.59 30.18 3.22
CA ASP A 415 -6.15 31.14 2.27
C ASP A 415 -5.98 30.64 0.84
N ILE A 416 -4.80 30.14 0.50
CA ILE A 416 -4.53 29.60 -0.85
C ILE A 416 -5.43 28.40 -1.17
N ARG A 417 -5.65 27.50 -0.20
CA ARG A 417 -6.48 26.30 -0.42
C ARG A 417 -7.96 26.58 -0.67
N LYS A 418 -8.47 27.74 -0.26
CA LYS A 418 -9.87 28.13 -0.51
C LYS A 418 -10.09 28.61 -1.95
N GLU A 419 -9.02 28.94 -2.65
CA GLU A 419 -9.09 29.47 -4.00
C GLU A 419 -9.07 28.34 -5.05
N ASN A 420 -9.91 28.49 -6.08
CA ASN A 420 -9.91 27.62 -7.26
C ASN A 420 -8.94 28.16 -8.34
N GLN A 421 -7.72 28.50 -7.94
CA GLN A 421 -6.67 29.07 -8.80
C GLN A 421 -5.36 28.27 -8.65
N SER A 422 -4.34 28.61 -9.45
CA SER A 422 -2.99 28.06 -9.30
C SER A 422 -2.42 28.39 -7.92
N TRP A 423 -2.19 27.35 -7.13
CA TRP A 423 -1.56 27.47 -5.81
C TRP A 423 -0.08 27.85 -5.92
N GLU A 424 0.59 27.48 -7.02
CA GLU A 424 1.97 27.83 -7.33
C GLU A 424 2.11 29.35 -7.48
N ARG A 425 1.31 29.95 -8.35
CA ARG A 425 1.28 31.39 -8.59
C ARG A 425 0.95 32.15 -7.30
N LYS A 426 0.00 31.65 -6.52
CA LYS A 426 -0.40 32.29 -5.26
C LYS A 426 0.68 32.21 -4.19
N PHE A 427 1.35 31.06 -4.06
CA PHE A 427 2.51 30.92 -3.19
C PHE A 427 3.63 31.89 -3.58
N LEU A 428 3.98 31.95 -4.86
CA LEU A 428 5.04 32.83 -5.37
C LEU A 428 4.69 34.32 -5.24
N ALA A 429 3.40 34.67 -5.26
CA ALA A 429 2.91 36.03 -5.03
C ALA A 429 2.76 36.39 -3.55
N THR A 430 2.91 35.43 -2.63
CA THR A 430 2.80 35.71 -1.19
C THR A 430 4.08 36.42 -0.72
N PRO A 431 3.97 37.49 0.09
CA PRO A 431 5.15 38.18 0.62
C PRO A 431 6.11 37.24 1.36
N VAL A 432 7.41 37.43 1.10
CA VAL A 432 8.51 36.71 1.77
C VAL A 432 9.33 37.73 2.56
N GLU A 433 8.88 38.05 3.77
CA GLU A 433 9.40 39.16 4.57
C GLU A 433 10.79 38.89 5.17
N HIS A 434 11.07 37.63 5.47
CA HIS A 434 12.31 37.19 6.10
C HIS A 434 13.22 36.51 5.08
N LYS A 435 14.53 36.57 5.33
CA LYS A 435 15.50 35.81 4.53
C LYS A 435 15.18 34.31 4.65
N PRO A 436 15.04 33.56 3.54
CA PRO A 436 14.86 32.12 3.61
C PRO A 436 15.96 31.45 4.44
N GLY A 437 15.60 30.48 5.26
CA GLY A 437 16.48 29.80 6.21
C GLY A 437 16.57 30.41 7.60
N THR A 438 16.03 31.62 7.86
CA THR A 438 16.22 32.30 9.17
C THR A 438 15.03 32.23 10.13
N LYS A 439 13.82 31.95 9.64
CA LYS A 439 12.59 31.89 10.45
C LYS A 439 11.83 30.59 10.17
N PHE A 440 11.38 29.91 11.22
CA PHE A 440 10.54 28.71 11.10
C PHE A 440 9.06 29.08 11.01
N VAL A 441 8.39 28.65 9.95
CA VAL A 441 6.94 28.74 9.77
C VAL A 441 6.47 27.44 9.14
N TYR A 442 5.63 26.69 9.85
CA TYR A 442 5.12 25.40 9.40
C TYR A 442 4.15 25.59 8.22
N ASN A 443 4.69 25.54 7.00
CA ASN A 443 4.01 25.99 5.78
C ASN A 443 3.68 24.79 4.87
N SER A 444 2.41 24.40 4.84
CA SER A 444 1.99 23.22 4.06
C SER A 444 1.97 23.47 2.55
N VAL A 445 1.67 24.69 2.10
CA VAL A 445 1.76 25.03 0.67
C VAL A 445 3.22 25.16 0.20
N GLY A 446 4.16 25.44 1.10
CA GLY A 446 5.59 25.29 0.82
C GLY A 446 5.97 23.84 0.50
N THR A 447 5.33 22.87 1.15
CA THR A 447 5.47 21.45 0.77
C THR A 447 4.76 21.12 -0.54
N TYR A 448 3.63 21.76 -0.83
CA TYR A 448 2.99 21.65 -2.14
C TYR A 448 3.94 22.06 -3.26
N MET A 449 4.73 23.12 -3.09
CA MET A 449 5.73 23.52 -4.08
C MET A 449 6.77 22.43 -4.34
N LEU A 450 7.16 21.64 -3.33
CA LEU A 450 8.02 20.47 -3.54
C LEU A 450 7.36 19.43 -4.47
N SER A 451 6.07 19.16 -4.26
CA SER A 451 5.29 18.28 -5.13
C SER A 451 5.21 18.82 -6.57
N ALA A 452 4.97 20.12 -6.71
CA ALA A 452 4.94 20.80 -8.01
C ALA A 452 6.29 20.75 -8.73
N ILE A 453 7.41 20.89 -8.00
CA ILE A 453 8.77 20.76 -8.55
C ILE A 453 9.00 19.34 -9.07
N ILE A 454 8.61 18.30 -8.30
CA ILE A 454 8.69 16.91 -8.77
C ILE A 454 7.94 16.75 -10.10
N GLN A 455 6.73 17.27 -10.18
CA GLN A 455 5.95 17.18 -11.41
C GLN A 455 6.56 17.96 -12.58
N LYS A 456 7.16 19.13 -12.33
CA LYS A 456 7.88 19.90 -13.37
C LYS A 456 9.08 19.14 -13.93
N VAL A 457 9.89 18.48 -13.09
CA VAL A 457 11.14 17.83 -13.52
C VAL A 457 10.98 16.37 -13.97
N THR A 458 9.79 15.79 -13.78
CA THR A 458 9.51 14.38 -14.13
C THR A 458 8.35 14.21 -15.10
N GLY A 459 7.44 15.20 -15.19
CA GLY A 459 6.15 15.06 -15.87
C GLY A 459 5.14 14.18 -15.13
N GLN A 460 5.46 13.70 -13.92
CA GLN A 460 4.65 12.77 -13.14
C GLN A 460 4.16 13.41 -11.85
N LYS A 461 2.95 13.08 -11.40
CA LYS A 461 2.52 13.46 -10.05
C LYS A 461 3.40 12.75 -9.01
N VAL A 462 3.53 13.32 -7.81
CA VAL A 462 4.39 12.74 -6.77
C VAL A 462 4.02 11.29 -6.41
N LEU A 463 2.73 10.95 -6.40
CA LEU A 463 2.25 9.58 -6.18
C LEU A 463 2.79 8.63 -7.26
N ASP A 464 2.62 8.99 -8.53
CA ASP A 464 3.07 8.20 -9.68
C ASP A 464 4.61 8.06 -9.69
N TYR A 465 5.31 9.14 -9.36
CA TYR A 465 6.78 9.16 -9.27
C TYR A 465 7.30 8.24 -8.16
N LEU A 466 6.67 8.27 -6.98
CA LEU A 466 7.02 7.42 -5.85
C LEU A 466 6.59 5.97 -6.03
N TYR A 467 5.61 5.68 -6.88
CA TYR A 467 5.05 4.33 -6.99
C TYR A 467 6.10 3.26 -7.29
N PRO A 468 6.89 3.34 -8.39
CA PRO A 468 7.92 2.35 -8.67
C PRO A 468 9.12 2.41 -7.71
N ARG A 469 9.36 3.55 -7.06
CA ARG A 469 10.57 3.83 -6.26
C ARG A 469 10.44 3.47 -4.79
N LEU A 470 9.24 3.61 -4.25
CA LEU A 470 8.95 3.51 -2.83
C LEU A 470 7.74 2.60 -2.58
N PHE A 471 6.58 2.92 -3.16
CA PHE A 471 5.35 2.19 -2.82
C PHE A 471 5.41 0.71 -3.22
N ARG A 472 5.80 0.40 -4.47
CA ARG A 472 5.92 -1.00 -4.93
C ARG A 472 7.01 -1.80 -4.17
N PRO A 473 8.23 -1.26 -3.93
CA PRO A 473 9.22 -1.93 -3.07
C PRO A 473 8.75 -2.23 -1.66
N LEU A 474 8.02 -1.31 -1.03
CA LEU A 474 7.48 -1.50 0.32
C LEU A 474 6.17 -2.31 0.34
N GLY A 475 5.55 -2.54 -0.82
CA GLY A 475 4.25 -3.19 -0.93
C GLY A 475 3.12 -2.32 -0.39
N ILE A 476 3.19 -1.01 -0.60
CA ILE A 476 2.13 -0.05 -0.30
C ILE A 476 1.23 0.03 -1.54
N THR A 477 -0.03 -0.36 -1.37
CA THR A 477 -1.05 -0.39 -2.44
C THR A 477 -2.27 0.41 -2.00
N GLY A 478 -3.16 0.78 -2.92
CA GLY A 478 -4.33 1.59 -2.60
C GLY A 478 -4.04 3.02 -2.12
N ALA A 479 -2.82 3.53 -2.36
CA ALA A 479 -2.48 4.90 -1.99
C ALA A 479 -3.22 5.91 -2.86
N GLU A 480 -3.94 6.84 -2.23
CA GLU A 480 -4.63 7.93 -2.91
C GLU A 480 -4.09 9.28 -2.42
N TRP A 481 -4.02 10.26 -3.32
CA TRP A 481 -3.51 11.58 -2.97
C TRP A 481 -4.36 12.70 -3.59
N GLN A 482 -4.91 13.55 -2.74
CA GLN A 482 -5.64 14.75 -3.16
C GLN A 482 -4.81 15.59 -4.14
N SER A 483 -5.46 16.21 -5.12
CA SER A 483 -4.83 17.06 -6.12
C SER A 483 -5.33 18.50 -6.02
N SER A 484 -4.49 19.45 -6.43
CA SER A 484 -4.81 20.87 -6.59
C SER A 484 -5.70 21.10 -7.82
N PRO A 485 -6.26 22.31 -7.99
CA PRO A 485 -6.98 22.70 -9.21
C PRO A 485 -6.16 22.56 -10.50
N THR A 486 -4.83 22.66 -10.40
CA THR A 486 -3.87 22.47 -11.51
C THR A 486 -3.42 21.01 -11.66
N ASN A 487 -4.12 20.07 -11.02
CA ASN A 487 -3.87 18.63 -11.10
C ASN A 487 -2.47 18.20 -10.61
N ILE A 488 -1.95 18.87 -9.58
CA ILE A 488 -0.73 18.48 -8.86
C ILE A 488 -1.12 17.85 -7.53
N ASN A 489 -0.50 16.74 -7.13
CA ASN A 489 -0.77 16.17 -5.81
C ASN A 489 -0.42 17.18 -4.69
N ALA A 490 -1.28 17.27 -3.68
CA ALA A 490 -1.17 18.27 -2.61
C ALA A 490 0.18 18.22 -1.88
N GLY A 491 0.79 17.03 -1.72
CA GLY A 491 2.11 16.82 -1.12
C GLY A 491 2.16 17.04 0.40
N GLY A 492 1.71 18.21 0.88
CA GLY A 492 1.71 18.55 2.29
C GLY A 492 0.59 17.92 3.12
N TRP A 493 -0.43 17.36 2.48
CA TRP A 493 -1.59 16.70 3.07
C TRP A 493 -2.27 15.77 2.07
N GLY A 494 -3.34 15.09 2.49
CA GLY A 494 -4.28 14.43 1.59
C GLY A 494 -3.82 13.09 1.02
N LEU A 495 -2.76 12.50 1.55
CA LEU A 495 -2.40 11.10 1.32
C LEU A 495 -3.27 10.19 2.20
N TYR A 496 -3.75 9.09 1.61
CA TYR A 496 -4.50 8.04 2.29
C TYR A 496 -3.79 6.70 2.10
N ILE A 497 -3.38 6.06 3.19
CA ILE A 497 -2.75 4.71 3.20
C ILE A 497 -3.12 3.97 4.50
N LYS A 498 -2.82 2.67 4.57
CA LYS A 498 -3.05 1.84 5.77
C LYS A 498 -2.02 2.14 6.87
N THR A 499 -2.36 1.80 8.11
CA THR A 499 -1.42 1.93 9.26
C THR A 499 -0.15 1.09 9.08
N GLU A 500 -0.25 -0.12 8.51
CA GLU A 500 0.95 -0.94 8.22
C GLU A 500 1.85 -0.27 7.17
N ASP A 501 1.29 0.49 6.24
CA ASP A 501 2.05 1.22 5.21
C ASP A 501 2.77 2.44 5.79
N MET A 502 2.17 3.10 6.79
CA MET A 502 2.89 4.07 7.63
C MET A 502 4.04 3.41 8.38
N ALA A 503 3.86 2.19 8.89
CA ALA A 503 4.92 1.47 9.60
C ALA A 503 6.07 1.04 8.68
N LYS A 504 5.76 0.59 7.46
CA LYS A 504 6.77 0.33 6.41
C LYS A 504 7.58 1.60 6.09
N MET A 505 6.92 2.75 5.98
CA MET A 505 7.60 4.03 5.81
C MET A 505 8.52 4.34 7.00
N GLY A 506 8.04 4.19 8.24
CA GLY A 506 8.88 4.39 9.42
C GLY A 506 10.09 3.44 9.47
N GLN A 507 9.90 2.18 9.10
CA GLN A 507 10.98 1.19 9.04
C GLN A 507 11.99 1.52 7.93
N PHE A 508 11.52 2.05 6.79
CA PHE A 508 12.37 2.56 5.72
C PHE A 508 13.23 3.76 6.16
N LEU A 509 12.65 4.69 6.92
CA LEU A 509 13.38 5.81 7.54
C LEU A 509 14.41 5.30 8.56
N LEU A 510 14.04 4.35 9.43
CA LEU A 510 14.91 3.74 10.43
C LEU A 510 16.11 3.04 9.79
N GLN A 511 15.88 2.34 8.68
CA GLN A 511 16.91 1.66 7.88
C GLN A 511 17.64 2.59 6.91
N LYS A 512 17.44 3.90 7.02
CA LYS A 512 18.06 4.93 6.19
C LYS A 512 18.04 4.60 4.69
N GLY A 513 16.87 4.20 4.20
CA GLY A 513 16.64 3.96 2.77
C GLY A 513 16.97 2.57 2.26
N LYS A 514 17.44 1.66 3.13
CA LYS A 514 17.64 0.25 2.79
C LYS A 514 16.34 -0.53 3.00
N TRP A 515 15.97 -1.38 2.04
CA TRP A 515 14.80 -2.26 2.11
C TRP A 515 15.13 -3.61 1.47
N ASN A 516 14.85 -4.72 2.16
CA ASN A 516 15.12 -6.09 1.68
C ASN A 516 16.52 -6.27 1.06
N GLY A 517 17.55 -5.71 1.71
CA GLY A 517 18.94 -5.79 1.26
C GLY A 517 19.35 -4.78 0.19
N LYS A 518 18.41 -4.08 -0.46
CA LYS A 518 18.66 -3.07 -1.49
C LYS A 518 18.65 -1.66 -0.92
N GLN A 519 19.63 -0.83 -1.30
CA GLN A 519 19.59 0.61 -1.03
C GLN A 519 18.67 1.27 -2.06
N LEU A 520 17.51 1.75 -1.65
CA LEU A 520 16.58 2.44 -2.56
C LEU A 520 16.91 3.94 -2.65
N LEU A 521 17.23 4.57 -1.52
CA LEU A 521 17.58 5.99 -1.45
C LEU A 521 18.87 6.16 -0.61
N PRO A 522 19.89 6.92 -1.02
CA PRO A 522 21.18 6.97 -0.32
C PRO A 522 21.09 7.34 1.17
N GLU A 523 21.93 6.72 1.99
CA GLU A 523 21.98 6.95 3.45
C GLU A 523 22.17 8.44 3.80
N SER A 524 23.01 9.14 3.04
CA SER A 524 23.32 10.56 3.23
C SER A 524 22.08 11.46 3.15
N TRP A 525 21.03 11.04 2.43
CA TRP A 525 19.76 11.77 2.44
C TRP A 525 19.13 11.77 3.83
N PHE A 526 19.15 10.63 4.53
CA PHE A 526 18.53 10.48 5.85
C PHE A 526 19.34 11.15 6.95
N ASP A 527 20.67 11.19 6.81
CA ASP A 527 21.54 11.93 7.72
C ASP A 527 21.19 13.43 7.72
N GLU A 528 20.95 14.02 6.55
CA GLU A 528 20.49 15.41 6.44
C GLU A 528 19.01 15.57 6.77
N ALA A 529 18.15 14.66 6.31
CA ALA A 529 16.71 14.78 6.49
C ALA A 529 16.30 14.70 7.96
N THR A 530 17.00 13.89 8.76
CA THR A 530 16.67 13.70 10.18
C THR A 530 17.44 14.62 11.10
N LYS A 531 18.34 15.46 10.59
CA LYS A 531 19.08 16.47 11.37
C LYS A 531 18.20 17.70 11.65
N SER A 532 18.40 18.33 12.80
CA SER A 532 17.75 19.63 13.10
C SER A 532 18.44 20.73 12.28
N HIS A 533 17.69 21.40 11.40
CA HIS A 533 18.17 22.52 10.60
C HIS A 533 17.75 23.88 11.17
N ILE A 534 16.66 23.92 11.92
CA ILE A 534 16.16 25.14 12.56
C ILE A 534 15.60 24.82 13.96
N ALA A 535 16.13 25.53 14.95
CA ALA A 535 15.80 25.37 16.36
C ALA A 535 14.97 26.57 16.86
N GLN A 536 13.82 26.80 16.22
CA GLN A 536 12.81 27.75 16.68
C GLN A 536 11.54 26.99 17.02
N PRO A 537 10.92 27.23 18.18
CA PRO A 537 9.66 26.61 18.51
C PRO A 537 8.57 27.09 17.53
N PRO A 538 7.57 26.25 17.24
CA PRO A 538 6.45 26.68 16.40
C PRO A 538 5.69 27.84 17.06
N VAL A 539 5.03 28.67 16.24
CA VAL A 539 4.32 29.87 16.70
C VAL A 539 3.19 29.60 17.70
N TRP A 540 2.61 28.39 17.68
CA TRP A 540 1.59 27.96 18.63
C TRP A 540 2.15 27.42 19.96
N PHE A 541 3.48 27.29 20.09
CA PHE A 541 4.10 26.90 21.34
C PHE A 541 3.96 28.03 22.37
N PRO A 542 3.43 27.77 23.58
CA PRO A 542 3.24 28.81 24.59
C PRO A 542 4.56 29.48 24.99
N ALA A 543 4.57 30.80 25.14
CA ALA A 543 5.77 31.56 25.53
C ALA A 543 6.35 31.12 26.90
N ASN A 544 5.50 30.64 27.80
CA ASN A 544 5.87 30.06 29.10
C ASN A 544 5.88 28.51 29.09
N GLY A 545 5.84 27.90 27.91
CA GLY A 545 5.83 26.46 27.74
C GLY A 545 7.11 25.82 28.26
N LYS A 546 6.99 24.60 28.80
CA LYS A 546 8.14 23.85 29.31
C LYS A 546 8.97 23.27 28.16
N VAL A 547 9.88 24.08 27.62
CA VAL A 547 10.72 23.76 26.45
C VAL A 547 11.35 22.36 26.56
N LYS A 548 11.99 22.04 27.68
CA LYS A 548 12.68 20.74 27.89
C LYS A 548 11.72 19.53 27.93
N GLU A 549 10.44 19.74 28.18
CA GLU A 549 9.43 18.67 28.29
C GLU A 549 8.62 18.50 26.99
N SER A 550 8.85 19.31 25.95
CA SER A 550 8.06 19.26 24.72
C SER A 550 8.87 18.79 23.51
N ASP A 551 8.29 17.87 22.75
CA ASP A 551 8.82 17.38 21.49
C ASP A 551 8.72 18.42 20.36
N TRP A 552 7.88 19.44 20.50
CA TRP A 552 7.76 20.53 19.51
C TRP A 552 8.97 21.46 19.45
N THR A 553 9.82 21.44 20.47
CA THR A 553 10.97 22.36 20.59
C THR A 553 12.31 21.71 20.25
N GLN A 554 12.30 20.45 19.82
CA GLN A 554 13.51 19.68 19.55
C GLN A 554 14.10 19.96 18.15
N GLY A 555 13.38 20.74 17.34
CA GLY A 555 13.79 21.18 16.01
C GLY A 555 13.15 20.40 14.86
N TYR A 556 13.42 20.87 13.64
CA TYR A 556 12.80 20.35 12.42
C TYR A 556 13.87 19.99 11.38
N GLY A 557 13.65 18.87 10.69
CA GLY A 557 14.49 18.36 9.60
C GLY A 557 13.87 18.57 8.22
N TYR A 558 14.16 17.67 7.28
CA TYR A 558 13.46 17.64 5.99
C TYR A 558 12.12 16.93 6.17
N GLN A 559 11.09 17.72 6.44
CA GLN A 559 9.72 17.26 6.60
C GLN A 559 9.52 16.18 7.69
N VAL A 560 10.33 16.26 8.75
CA VAL A 560 10.26 15.44 9.97
C VAL A 560 10.57 16.29 11.20
N TRP A 561 9.89 16.02 12.31
CA TRP A 561 10.17 16.66 13.60
C TRP A 561 11.19 15.86 14.38
N ARG A 562 12.13 16.53 15.04
CA ARG A 562 12.91 15.90 16.11
C ARG A 562 12.01 15.67 17.33
N CYS A 563 12.39 14.69 18.13
CA CYS A 563 11.72 14.38 19.39
C CYS A 563 12.75 14.35 20.51
N ARG A 564 12.24 14.27 21.74
CA ARG A 564 13.04 13.86 22.90
C ARG A 564 13.52 12.42 22.68
N ASN A 565 14.45 11.96 23.52
CA ASN A 565 14.96 10.59 23.49
C ASN A 565 15.65 10.22 22.17
N ASN A 566 16.28 11.19 21.50
CA ASN A 566 16.96 11.03 20.21
C ASN A 566 16.08 10.41 19.10
N ALA A 567 14.76 10.53 19.23
CA ALA A 567 13.82 10.08 18.23
C ALA A 567 13.52 11.20 17.22
N PHE A 568 12.83 10.84 16.14
CA PHE A 568 12.23 11.78 15.20
C PHE A 568 10.89 11.23 14.74
N ARG A 569 10.03 12.09 14.17
CA ARG A 569 8.70 11.68 13.73
C ARG A 569 8.21 12.38 12.47
N ALA A 570 7.48 11.64 11.64
CA ALA A 570 6.47 12.24 10.77
C ALA A 570 5.23 12.54 11.61
N ASP A 571 4.67 13.73 11.44
CA ASP A 571 3.63 14.27 12.32
C ASP A 571 2.47 14.80 11.51
N GLY A 572 1.32 14.16 11.66
CA GLY A 572 0.05 14.52 11.07
C GLY A 572 -0.92 15.03 12.12
N ALA A 573 -1.71 16.03 11.73
CA ALA A 573 -2.76 16.59 12.58
C ALA A 573 -3.64 15.48 13.18
N ASN A 574 -4.08 15.72 14.40
CA ASN A 574 -4.94 14.84 15.19
C ASN A 574 -4.29 13.51 15.59
N GLY A 575 -2.96 13.44 15.69
CA GLY A 575 -2.25 12.28 16.24
C GLY A 575 -1.87 11.19 15.24
N GLN A 576 -1.69 11.53 13.96
CA GLN A 576 -1.14 10.58 12.99
C GLN A 576 0.38 10.62 13.13
N PHE A 577 0.99 9.59 13.70
CA PHE A 577 2.43 9.60 13.94
C PHE A 577 3.11 8.43 13.27
N ILE A 578 4.31 8.71 12.75
CA ILE A 578 5.35 7.70 12.52
C ILE A 578 6.53 8.14 13.37
N ILE A 579 6.71 7.50 14.52
CA ILE A 579 7.80 7.81 15.46
C ILE A 579 8.90 6.78 15.27
N VAL A 580 10.10 7.25 14.95
CA VAL A 580 11.28 6.41 14.74
C VAL A 580 12.24 6.62 15.92
N ILE A 581 12.68 5.52 16.52
CA ILE A 581 13.54 5.51 17.71
C ILE A 581 14.80 4.71 17.38
N PRO A 582 15.83 5.32 16.76
CA PRO A 582 17.01 4.60 16.26
C PRO A 582 17.74 3.79 17.32
N GLU A 583 17.94 4.35 18.51
CA GLU A 583 18.61 3.68 19.63
C GLU A 583 17.87 2.43 20.13
N LYS A 584 16.60 2.29 19.76
CA LYS A 584 15.74 1.17 20.10
C LYS A 584 15.39 0.31 18.89
N ASP A 585 15.96 0.55 17.71
CA ASP A 585 15.62 -0.17 16.48
C ASP A 585 14.10 -0.40 16.35
N ALA A 586 13.33 0.67 16.58
CA ALA A 586 11.89 0.61 16.77
C ALA A 586 11.16 1.73 16.04
N VAL A 587 9.94 1.41 15.63
CA VAL A 587 8.99 2.34 15.01
C VAL A 587 7.66 2.20 15.73
N ILE A 588 7.04 3.32 16.07
CA ILE A 588 5.70 3.37 16.64
C ILE A 588 4.83 4.20 15.72
N VAL A 589 3.72 3.62 15.27
CA VAL A 589 2.75 4.27 14.41
C VAL A 589 1.43 4.40 15.14
N THR A 590 0.80 5.57 15.01
CA THR A 590 -0.57 5.78 15.48
C THR A 590 -1.42 6.40 14.38
N THR A 591 -2.69 6.00 14.31
CA THR A 591 -3.74 6.78 13.66
C THR A 591 -4.79 7.15 14.69
N ALA A 592 -5.37 8.34 14.62
CA ALA A 592 -6.15 8.91 15.70
C ALA A 592 -6.99 10.12 15.29
N ASN A 593 -7.77 10.64 16.23
CA ASN A 593 -8.40 11.96 16.19
C ASN A 593 -8.17 12.73 17.51
N ILE A 594 -6.89 12.92 17.85
CA ILE A 594 -6.42 13.43 19.14
C ILE A 594 -6.22 14.94 19.12
N GLY A 595 -6.87 15.65 20.06
CA GLY A 595 -6.68 17.10 20.26
C GLY A 595 -5.35 17.44 20.93
N ASP A 596 -5.01 16.79 22.04
CA ASP A 596 -3.73 16.98 22.74
C ASP A 596 -2.69 15.95 22.28
N MET A 597 -2.05 16.28 21.16
CA MET A 597 -1.02 15.48 20.53
C MET A 597 0.25 15.30 21.39
N GLN A 598 0.61 16.31 22.20
CA GLN A 598 1.79 16.22 23.05
C GLN A 598 1.55 15.26 24.22
N ALA A 599 0.33 15.23 24.77
CA ALA A 599 -0.06 14.25 25.78
C ALA A 599 0.02 12.81 25.25
N GLU A 600 -0.39 12.56 24.00
CA GLU A 600 -0.25 11.24 23.38
C GLU A 600 1.22 10.81 23.28
N ILE A 601 2.09 11.68 22.78
CA ILE A 601 3.54 11.42 22.72
C ILE A 601 4.11 11.15 24.13
N ASN A 602 3.62 11.86 25.16
CA ASN A 602 4.01 11.60 26.55
C ASN A 602 3.61 10.19 27.03
N LEU A 603 2.43 9.70 26.63
CA LEU A 603 2.01 8.33 26.95
C LEU A 603 2.93 7.29 26.30
N ILE A 604 3.32 7.52 25.04
CA ILE A 604 4.28 6.68 24.32
C ILE A 604 5.62 6.64 25.06
N TRP A 605 6.18 7.79 25.45
CA TRP A 605 7.44 7.86 26.20
C TRP A 605 7.36 7.25 27.59
N LYS A 606 6.20 7.35 28.24
CA LYS A 606 6.01 6.81 29.59
C LYS A 606 5.85 5.29 29.59
N HIS A 607 5.20 4.72 28.58
CA HIS A 607 4.75 3.33 28.61
C HIS A 607 5.41 2.42 27.57
N LEU A 608 5.57 2.89 26.33
CA LEU A 608 6.14 2.08 25.24
C LEU A 608 7.67 2.15 25.23
N LEU A 609 8.27 3.35 25.33
CA LEU A 609 9.73 3.49 25.25
C LEU A 609 10.48 2.65 26.30
N PRO A 610 10.09 2.60 27.59
CA PRO A 610 10.77 1.77 28.59
C PRO A 610 10.50 0.27 28.40
N ALA A 611 9.48 -0.10 27.63
CA ALA A 611 9.17 -1.49 27.30
C ALA A 611 10.14 -2.07 26.27
N LEU A 612 10.75 -1.22 25.44
CA LEU A 612 11.73 -1.56 24.40
C LEU A 612 13.13 -1.75 25.04
N ARG A 613 13.44 -2.97 25.48
CA ARG A 613 14.66 -3.26 26.25
C ARG A 613 15.93 -3.27 25.43
#